data_AF-A0A7K0V2N5-F1
#
_entry.id   AF-A0A7K0V2N5-F1
#
_cell.length_a   1.000
_cell.length_b   1.000
_cell.length_c   1.000
_cell.angle_alpha   90.00
_cell.angle_beta   90.00
_cell.angle_gamma   90.00
#
_symmetry.space_group_name_H-M   'P 1'
#
loop_
_entity.id
_entity.type
_entity.pdbx_description
1 polymer ?
#
loop_
_entity_poly.entity_id
_entity_poly.type
_entity_poly.pdbx_seq_one_letter_code
_entity_poly.pdbx_strand_id
1 'polypeptide(L)'
;SLAAERAALEGGVPQQVDASVPLGGAKFADDMAPRDAVVAVPRSAGVEVSAELAEGIAWVIADTLRDARTAAGKVQGRRTTLDDSPPLPSLVAPINGVALATSWVDAGYLEPDASWCEPGGEPATARGNGGGFGGKADSLAPPAARILADRLQRSVRVVMSREDVVRFSAKRAPISATAQFDGRVVTIRGTCASGGESRLSQAAEKASPYGVGIDAVWDTATLPVFRVSSALRAFGLAETAVLVEGALTAAGADRLSLIQDARSASVLLDSCVLGFEGAIAGARVKINAQTGKLEKVEVKVAAGDPLDDVVMRSYAAGAAHMALGWVLTEGLAVDPETGEPLDLTIRSLGVIRAKDIPEIEVSIVDEAGPPLGRSSDAVFAAVAAAAWDALLRVDGSRPSTFPARETRTARILRR
;
A
#
# COMPACT_ATOMS: atom_id res chain seq x y z
N SER A 1 -0.72 -5.34 25.87
CA SER A 1 0.72 -5.65 25.94
C SER A 1 1.48 -4.58 25.20
N LEU A 2 2.77 -4.38 25.48
CA LEU A 2 3.61 -3.45 24.71
C LEU A 2 3.62 -3.81 23.22
N ALA A 3 3.59 -5.11 22.90
CA ALA A 3 3.41 -5.63 21.55
C ALA A 3 2.15 -5.09 20.83
N ALA A 4 0.99 -5.13 21.50
CA ALA A 4 -0.26 -4.60 20.96
C ALA A 4 -0.24 -3.07 20.82
N GLU A 5 0.42 -2.38 21.74
CA GLU A 5 0.59 -0.93 21.69
C GLU A 5 1.49 -0.51 20.51
N ARG A 6 2.64 -1.17 20.31
CA ARG A 6 3.48 -1.01 19.11
C ARG A 6 2.68 -1.24 17.82
N ALA A 7 1.90 -2.32 17.77
CA ALA A 7 1.10 -2.64 16.59
C ALA A 7 0.02 -1.57 16.33
N ALA A 8 -0.57 -1.00 17.38
CA ALA A 8 -1.54 0.08 17.26
C ALA A 8 -0.89 1.37 16.75
N LEU A 9 0.33 1.70 17.19
CA LEU A 9 1.10 2.83 16.67
C LEU A 9 1.45 2.69 15.18
N GLU A 10 1.65 1.46 14.70
CA GLU A 10 1.92 1.20 13.29
C GLU A 10 0.66 1.15 12.42
N GLY A 11 -0.39 0.49 12.89
CA GLY A 11 -1.62 0.27 12.14
C GLY A 11 -2.67 1.37 12.30
N GLY A 12 -2.51 2.26 13.29
CA GLY A 12 -3.48 3.29 13.66
C GLY A 12 -4.79 2.74 14.27
N VAL A 13 -4.84 1.44 14.57
CA VAL A 13 -5.99 0.75 15.17
C VAL A 13 -5.51 -0.30 16.17
N PRO A 14 -6.26 -0.54 17.27
CA PRO A 14 -5.95 -1.62 18.19
C PRO A 14 -5.86 -2.98 17.49
N GLN A 15 -4.87 -3.77 17.87
CA GLN A 15 -4.63 -5.11 17.34
C GLN A 15 -4.30 -6.07 18.47
N GLN A 16 -4.75 -7.30 18.31
CA GLN A 16 -4.39 -8.37 19.23
C GLN A 16 -3.01 -8.93 18.85
N VAL A 17 -2.07 -8.95 19.80
CA VAL A 17 -0.72 -9.49 19.59
C VAL A 17 -0.36 -10.35 20.79
N ASP A 18 -0.60 -11.66 20.65
CA ASP A 18 -0.29 -12.68 21.64
C ASP A 18 -0.31 -14.09 21.00
N ALA A 19 0.05 -15.11 21.80
CA ALA A 19 0.16 -16.49 21.33
C ALA A 19 -1.19 -17.13 20.91
N SER A 20 -2.34 -16.53 21.24
CA SER A 20 -3.64 -17.03 20.78
C SER A 20 -3.92 -16.68 19.32
N VAL A 21 -3.29 -15.64 18.76
CA VAL A 21 -3.47 -15.24 17.36
C VAL A 21 -3.19 -16.39 16.38
N PRO A 22 -2.03 -17.09 16.41
CA PRO A 22 -1.80 -18.24 15.54
C PRO A 22 -2.71 -19.45 15.83
N LEU A 23 -3.38 -19.47 16.98
CA LEU A 23 -4.38 -20.49 17.34
C LEU A 23 -5.80 -20.13 16.87
N GLY A 24 -5.97 -19.02 16.15
CA GLY A 24 -7.27 -18.52 15.69
C GLY A 24 -8.04 -17.69 16.73
N GLY A 25 -7.36 -17.21 17.78
CA GLY A 25 -7.95 -16.38 18.82
C GLY A 25 -8.26 -14.94 18.37
N ALA A 26 -7.55 -14.43 17.37
CA ALA A 26 -7.84 -13.14 16.75
C ALA A 26 -9.01 -13.28 15.77
N LYS A 27 -10.20 -12.96 16.24
CA LYS A 27 -11.42 -12.99 15.43
C LYS A 27 -11.48 -11.83 14.46
N PHE A 28 -11.96 -12.13 13.25
CA PHE A 28 -12.34 -11.14 12.27
C PHE A 28 -13.76 -10.63 12.53
N ALA A 29 -14.16 -9.53 11.89
CA ALA A 29 -15.51 -9.00 12.03
C ALA A 29 -16.56 -10.06 11.70
N ASP A 30 -16.29 -10.81 10.62
CA ASP A 30 -17.11 -11.89 10.10
C ASP A 30 -17.35 -13.03 11.12
N ASP A 31 -16.34 -13.34 11.94
CA ASP A 31 -16.37 -14.41 12.95
C ASP A 31 -17.21 -14.05 14.19
N MET A 32 -17.52 -12.76 14.35
CA MET A 32 -18.23 -12.23 15.52
C MET A 32 -19.70 -11.93 15.26
N ALA A 33 -20.18 -12.10 14.02
CA ALA A 33 -21.56 -11.82 13.66
C ALA A 33 -22.55 -12.76 14.40
N PRO A 34 -23.75 -12.27 14.78
CA PRO A 34 -24.84 -13.10 15.30
C PRO A 34 -25.15 -14.26 14.34
N ARG A 35 -25.44 -15.44 14.90
CA ARG A 35 -25.65 -16.67 14.09
C ARG A 35 -26.90 -16.62 13.22
N ASP A 36 -27.87 -15.78 13.60
CA ASP A 36 -29.15 -15.58 12.93
C ASP A 36 -29.17 -14.31 12.04
N ALA A 37 -28.02 -13.64 11.89
CA ALA A 37 -27.89 -12.51 10.98
C ALA A 37 -28.08 -12.95 9.53
N VAL A 38 -28.83 -12.18 8.75
CA VAL A 38 -28.90 -12.38 7.29
C VAL A 38 -27.60 -11.93 6.65
N VAL A 39 -27.26 -12.52 5.51
CA VAL A 39 -26.02 -12.25 4.80
C VAL A 39 -26.27 -11.36 3.60
N ALA A 40 -25.52 -10.27 3.50
CA ALA A 40 -25.51 -9.35 2.37
C ALA A 40 -24.17 -9.44 1.62
N VAL A 41 -24.23 -9.58 0.30
CA VAL A 41 -23.04 -9.55 -0.59
C VAL A 41 -23.30 -8.58 -1.75
N PRO A 42 -22.27 -7.92 -2.31
CA PRO A 42 -22.47 -7.04 -3.46
C PRO A 42 -23.05 -7.80 -4.64
N ARG A 43 -23.96 -7.20 -5.42
CA ARG A 43 -24.48 -7.78 -6.65
C ARG A 43 -23.43 -7.68 -7.77
N SER A 44 -23.19 -8.76 -8.52
CA SER A 44 -22.32 -8.69 -9.70
C SER A 44 -22.93 -7.82 -10.81
N ALA A 45 -22.09 -7.19 -11.62
CA ALA A 45 -22.53 -6.40 -12.77
C ALA A 45 -23.35 -7.27 -13.75
N GLY A 46 -24.42 -6.70 -14.31
CA GLY A 46 -25.31 -7.39 -15.25
C GLY A 46 -26.25 -8.44 -14.64
N VAL A 47 -26.22 -8.67 -13.32
CA VAL A 47 -27.13 -9.60 -12.65
C VAL A 47 -28.41 -8.87 -12.24
N GLU A 48 -29.55 -9.30 -12.77
CA GLU A 48 -30.87 -8.74 -12.45
C GLU A 48 -31.57 -9.56 -11.35
N VAL A 49 -31.19 -9.30 -10.11
CA VAL A 49 -31.85 -9.86 -8.91
C VAL A 49 -32.23 -8.73 -7.95
N SER A 50 -33.28 -8.96 -7.15
CA SER A 50 -33.66 -8.06 -6.05
C SER A 50 -32.45 -7.83 -5.13
N ALA A 51 -32.21 -6.57 -4.81
CA ALA A 51 -31.09 -6.13 -4.01
C ALA A 51 -31.42 -4.80 -3.32
N GLU A 52 -30.82 -4.60 -2.16
CA GLU A 52 -30.95 -3.37 -1.39
C GLU A 52 -29.80 -2.41 -1.72
N LEU A 53 -30.10 -1.13 -1.89
CA LEU A 53 -29.07 -0.11 -2.11
C LEU A 53 -28.51 0.38 -0.77
N ALA A 54 -27.19 0.34 -0.61
CA ALA A 54 -26.48 0.96 0.51
C ALA A 54 -25.07 1.36 0.06
N GLU A 55 -24.59 2.54 0.46
CA GLU A 55 -23.26 3.05 0.09
C GLU A 55 -23.00 3.07 -1.43
N GLY A 56 -24.03 3.40 -2.20
CA GLY A 56 -23.94 3.53 -3.65
C GLY A 56 -23.84 2.22 -4.44
N ILE A 57 -23.90 1.05 -3.79
CA ILE A 57 -23.90 -0.25 -4.46
C ILE A 57 -25.08 -1.13 -4.03
N ALA A 58 -25.45 -2.07 -4.88
CA ALA A 58 -26.55 -3.00 -4.66
C ALA A 58 -26.08 -4.25 -3.90
N TRP A 59 -26.80 -4.63 -2.86
CA TRP A 59 -26.51 -5.75 -1.97
C TRP A 59 -27.60 -6.82 -2.06
N VAL A 60 -27.21 -8.04 -2.43
CA VAL A 60 -28.10 -9.19 -2.46
C VAL A 60 -28.11 -9.84 -1.08
N ILE A 61 -29.31 -10.10 -0.56
CA ILE A 61 -29.52 -10.53 0.82
C ILE A 61 -30.17 -11.91 0.82
N ALA A 62 -29.64 -12.82 1.64
CA ALA A 62 -30.21 -14.14 1.86
C ALA A 62 -29.89 -14.64 3.28
N ASP A 63 -30.52 -15.74 3.70
CA ASP A 63 -30.29 -16.32 5.03
C ASP A 63 -28.92 -17.01 5.15
N THR A 64 -28.29 -17.37 4.02
CA THR A 64 -26.95 -17.97 4.02
C THR A 64 -26.01 -17.28 3.04
N LEU A 65 -24.71 -17.31 3.34
CA LEU A 65 -23.67 -16.79 2.44
C LEU A 65 -23.67 -17.50 1.09
N ARG A 66 -23.99 -18.79 1.06
CA ARG A 66 -24.08 -19.57 -0.18
C ARG A 66 -25.20 -19.03 -1.07
N ASP A 67 -26.39 -18.86 -0.51
CA ASP A 67 -27.56 -18.42 -1.26
C ASP A 67 -27.38 -16.98 -1.74
N ALA A 68 -26.84 -16.10 -0.89
CA ALA A 68 -26.53 -14.72 -1.25
C ALA A 68 -25.55 -14.66 -2.42
N ARG A 69 -24.48 -15.46 -2.40
CA ARG A 69 -23.49 -15.52 -3.49
C ARG A 69 -24.05 -16.10 -4.78
N THR A 70 -24.86 -17.15 -4.69
CA THR A 70 -25.52 -17.75 -5.86
C THR A 70 -26.47 -16.75 -6.51
N ALA A 71 -27.33 -16.10 -5.71
CA ALA A 71 -28.27 -15.09 -6.21
C ALA A 71 -27.56 -13.86 -6.78
N ALA A 72 -26.46 -13.41 -6.17
CA ALA A 72 -25.65 -12.30 -6.66
C ALA A 72 -24.86 -12.60 -7.93
N GLY A 73 -24.89 -13.84 -8.45
CA GLY A 73 -24.11 -14.26 -9.60
C GLY A 73 -22.61 -14.14 -9.36
N LYS A 74 -22.15 -14.49 -8.15
CA LYS A 74 -20.71 -14.50 -7.84
C LYS A 74 -20.02 -15.61 -8.61
N VAL A 75 -19.10 -15.20 -9.47
CA VAL A 75 -18.17 -16.09 -10.17
C VAL A 75 -16.78 -15.93 -9.57
N GLN A 76 -15.94 -16.95 -9.75
CA GLN A 76 -14.55 -16.84 -9.35
C GLN A 76 -13.82 -15.89 -10.32
N GLY A 77 -13.18 -14.86 -9.77
CA GLY A 77 -12.32 -13.97 -10.53
C GLY A 77 -11.26 -14.74 -11.32
N ARG A 78 -10.88 -14.20 -12.48
CA ARG A 78 -9.86 -14.78 -13.36
C ARG A 78 -8.59 -13.93 -13.32
N ARG A 79 -7.48 -14.53 -13.74
CA ARG A 79 -6.23 -13.83 -14.02
C ARG A 79 -6.19 -13.52 -15.51
N THR A 80 -5.89 -12.28 -15.87
CA THR A 80 -5.67 -11.90 -17.27
C THR A 80 -4.24 -12.21 -17.72
N THR A 81 -4.05 -12.29 -19.04
CA THR A 81 -2.73 -12.32 -19.69
C THR A 81 -2.28 -10.94 -20.14
N LEU A 82 -3.15 -9.93 -20.06
CA LEU A 82 -2.79 -8.54 -20.32
C LEU A 82 -1.92 -8.04 -19.17
N ASP A 83 -0.77 -7.45 -19.52
CA ASP A 83 0.03 -6.72 -18.56
C ASP A 83 -0.66 -5.38 -18.23
N ASP A 84 -0.53 -4.93 -17.00
CA ASP A 84 -0.93 -3.57 -16.62
C ASP A 84 0.01 -2.53 -17.20
N SER A 85 -0.50 -1.31 -17.28
CA SER A 85 0.25 -0.12 -17.67
C SER A 85 -0.15 1.06 -16.79
N PRO A 86 0.76 2.02 -16.54
CA PRO A 86 0.40 3.26 -15.87
C PRO A 86 -0.73 3.97 -16.62
N PRO A 87 -1.81 4.38 -15.94
CA PRO A 87 -2.95 5.05 -16.58
C PRO A 87 -2.67 6.51 -16.94
N LEU A 88 -1.61 7.09 -16.38
CA LEU A 88 -1.15 8.44 -16.69
C LEU A 88 -0.01 8.38 -17.73
N PRO A 89 0.02 9.30 -18.71
CA PRO A 89 1.08 9.34 -19.71
C PRO A 89 2.45 9.47 -19.06
N SER A 90 3.41 8.65 -19.49
CA SER A 90 4.80 8.76 -19.03
C SER A 90 5.43 10.09 -19.48
N LEU A 91 6.21 10.70 -18.60
CA LEU A 91 6.96 11.91 -18.88
C LEU A 91 8.38 11.59 -19.32
N VAL A 92 9.00 12.52 -20.04
CA VAL A 92 10.42 12.42 -20.42
C VAL A 92 11.26 12.95 -19.27
N ALA A 93 12.25 12.17 -18.84
CA ALA A 93 13.16 12.59 -17.78
C ALA A 93 14.00 13.81 -18.23
N PRO A 94 14.18 14.83 -17.36
CA PRO A 94 15.11 15.92 -17.65
C PRO A 94 16.56 15.42 -17.61
N ILE A 95 17.48 16.21 -18.18
CA ILE A 95 18.93 15.91 -18.12
C ILE A 95 19.36 15.87 -16.65
N ASN A 96 20.07 14.80 -16.25
CA ASN A 96 20.45 14.55 -14.85
C ASN A 96 19.25 14.52 -13.88
N GLY A 97 18.08 14.10 -14.35
CA GLY A 97 16.93 13.84 -13.50
C GLY A 97 16.24 12.52 -13.83
N VAL A 98 15.02 12.38 -13.37
CA VAL A 98 14.24 11.15 -13.45
C VAL A 98 12.82 11.40 -13.93
N ALA A 99 12.19 10.35 -14.44
CA ALA A 99 10.76 10.27 -14.67
C ALA A 99 10.24 8.94 -14.12
N LEU A 100 9.04 8.96 -13.54
CA LEU A 100 8.36 7.78 -13.02
C LEU A 100 6.86 7.89 -13.28
N ALA A 101 6.27 6.84 -13.86
CA ALA A 101 4.83 6.63 -13.92
C ALA A 101 4.44 5.33 -13.20
N THR A 102 3.45 5.37 -12.30
CA THR A 102 3.06 4.20 -11.50
C THR A 102 1.71 3.65 -11.93
N SER A 103 1.55 2.34 -11.84
CA SER A 103 0.29 1.64 -12.05
C SER A 103 -0.62 1.71 -10.81
N TRP A 104 -1.83 1.18 -10.96
CA TRP A 104 -2.77 0.95 -9.87
C TRP A 104 -2.25 -0.16 -8.95
N VAL A 105 -2.37 0.04 -7.63
CA VAL A 105 -2.01 -1.00 -6.65
C VAL A 105 -3.14 -1.20 -5.66
N ASP A 106 -3.53 -2.46 -5.46
CA ASP A 106 -4.46 -2.87 -4.41
C ASP A 106 -3.71 -3.09 -3.09
N ALA A 107 -4.35 -2.81 -1.96
CA ALA A 107 -3.74 -3.02 -0.65
C ALA A 107 -3.42 -4.49 -0.35
N GLY A 108 -4.10 -5.45 -0.99
CA GLY A 108 -3.78 -6.87 -0.89
C GLY A 108 -3.97 -7.48 0.51
N TYR A 109 -4.72 -6.81 1.41
CA TYR A 109 -5.01 -7.34 2.75
C TYR A 109 -5.71 -8.69 2.69
N LEU A 110 -5.37 -9.59 3.61
CA LEU A 110 -5.77 -11.00 3.53
C LEU A 110 -7.28 -11.17 3.67
N GLU A 111 -7.87 -10.54 4.68
CA GLU A 111 -9.30 -10.60 4.97
C GLU A 111 -10.04 -9.55 4.12
N PRO A 112 -10.87 -9.96 3.14
CA PRO A 112 -11.75 -9.02 2.43
C PRO A 112 -12.63 -8.22 3.38
N ASP A 113 -13.14 -7.09 2.92
CA ASP A 113 -14.03 -6.24 3.72
C ASP A 113 -15.26 -7.01 4.19
N ALA A 114 -15.40 -7.10 5.52
CA ALA A 114 -16.52 -7.71 6.18
C ALA A 114 -16.90 -6.88 7.40
N SER A 115 -18.18 -6.90 7.75
CA SER A 115 -18.73 -6.24 8.93
C SER A 115 -20.09 -6.84 9.27
N TRP A 116 -20.64 -6.50 10.42
CA TRP A 116 -22.02 -6.80 10.78
C TRP A 116 -22.57 -5.73 11.73
N CYS A 117 -23.89 -5.61 11.79
CA CYS A 117 -24.58 -4.67 12.67
C CYS A 117 -25.93 -5.24 13.11
N GLU A 118 -26.35 -4.94 14.35
CA GLU A 118 -27.74 -5.06 14.79
C GLU A 118 -28.52 -3.78 14.46
N PRO A 119 -29.86 -3.82 14.35
CA PRO A 119 -30.66 -2.62 14.15
C PRO A 119 -30.44 -1.59 15.27
N GLY A 120 -30.16 -0.34 14.91
CA GLY A 120 -29.84 0.75 15.84
C GLY A 120 -28.48 0.64 16.53
N GLY A 121 -27.68 -0.38 16.19
CA GLY A 121 -26.36 -0.62 16.77
C GLY A 121 -25.23 0.11 16.07
N GLU A 122 -24.01 -0.12 16.58
CA GLU A 122 -22.77 0.30 15.92
C GLU A 122 -22.14 -0.89 15.17
N PRO A 123 -21.73 -0.72 13.91
CA PRO A 123 -21.22 -1.82 13.10
C PRO A 123 -19.83 -2.28 13.56
N ALA A 124 -19.57 -3.58 13.44
CA ALA A 124 -18.26 -4.14 13.69
C ALA A 124 -17.21 -3.54 12.73
N THR A 125 -16.04 -3.15 13.26
CA THR A 125 -14.95 -2.62 12.43
C THR A 125 -14.47 -3.63 11.40
N ALA A 126 -14.34 -3.20 10.14
CA ALA A 126 -13.66 -4.00 9.11
C ALA A 126 -12.13 -4.02 9.27
N ARG A 127 -11.59 -3.14 10.12
CA ARG A 127 -10.16 -3.02 10.44
C ARG A 127 -9.82 -3.83 11.69
N GLY A 128 -8.60 -4.36 11.73
CA GLY A 128 -8.08 -5.13 12.87
C GLY A 128 -6.93 -6.03 12.43
N ASN A 129 -6.90 -7.27 12.94
CA ASN A 129 -5.84 -8.24 12.71
C ASN A 129 -5.78 -8.82 11.29
N GLY A 130 -6.82 -8.65 10.47
CA GLY A 130 -6.92 -9.16 9.09
C GLY A 130 -6.16 -8.35 8.03
N GLY A 131 -5.42 -7.33 8.46
CA GLY A 131 -4.75 -6.38 7.59
C GLY A 131 -5.73 -5.36 7.00
N GLY A 132 -5.17 -4.22 6.58
CA GLY A 132 -5.95 -3.15 5.96
C GLY A 132 -5.06 -2.22 5.15
N PHE A 133 -3.86 -1.91 5.64
CA PHE A 133 -2.81 -1.16 4.93
C PHE A 133 -3.30 0.17 4.33
N GLY A 134 -4.30 0.78 4.97
CA GLY A 134 -5.00 1.97 4.48
C GLY A 134 -6.20 1.71 3.56
N GLY A 135 -6.27 0.56 2.89
CA GLY A 135 -7.33 0.25 1.92
C GLY A 135 -8.71 0.05 2.54
N LYS A 136 -8.76 -0.27 3.85
CA LYS A 136 -10.00 -0.33 4.66
C LYS A 136 -10.32 0.98 5.37
N ALA A 137 -9.66 2.09 5.02
CA ALA A 137 -9.95 3.39 5.61
C ALA A 137 -11.40 3.79 5.33
N ASP A 138 -11.80 3.68 4.07
CA ASP A 138 -13.11 4.09 3.56
C ASP A 138 -13.90 2.88 3.07
N SER A 139 -13.85 1.79 3.85
CA SER A 139 -14.56 0.54 3.60
C SER A 139 -16.07 0.77 3.53
N LEU A 140 -16.71 0.16 2.53
CA LEU A 140 -18.17 0.22 2.37
C LEU A 140 -18.89 -0.75 3.33
N ALA A 141 -18.20 -1.73 3.90
CA ALA A 141 -18.84 -2.83 4.62
C ALA A 141 -19.50 -2.39 5.95
N PRO A 142 -18.83 -1.64 6.86
CA PRO A 142 -19.47 -1.18 8.10
C PRO A 142 -20.70 -0.29 7.90
N PRO A 143 -20.65 0.79 7.08
CA PRO A 143 -21.85 1.61 6.85
C PRO A 143 -22.97 0.83 6.13
N ALA A 144 -22.65 -0.05 5.17
CA ALA A 144 -23.66 -0.89 4.54
C ALA A 144 -24.34 -1.83 5.55
N ALA A 145 -23.57 -2.46 6.47
CA ALA A 145 -24.15 -3.35 7.49
C ALA A 145 -25.15 -2.61 8.37
N ARG A 146 -24.83 -1.38 8.80
CA ARG A 146 -25.75 -0.54 9.59
C ARG A 146 -27.01 -0.17 8.81
N ILE A 147 -26.85 0.40 7.61
CA ILE A 147 -27.98 0.83 6.78
C ILE A 147 -28.94 -0.33 6.49
N LEU A 148 -28.41 -1.49 6.16
CA LEU A 148 -29.20 -2.68 5.86
C LEU A 148 -29.87 -3.24 7.12
N ALA A 149 -29.19 -3.27 8.26
CA ALA A 149 -29.77 -3.74 9.52
C ALA A 149 -30.93 -2.86 9.97
N ASP A 150 -30.77 -1.53 9.89
CA ASP A 150 -31.82 -0.56 10.21
C ASP A 150 -33.02 -0.69 9.27
N ARG A 151 -32.78 -0.93 7.98
CA ARG A 151 -33.88 -1.09 7.00
C ARG A 151 -34.65 -2.38 7.20
N LEU A 152 -33.95 -3.49 7.45
CA LEU A 152 -34.54 -4.82 7.56
C LEU A 152 -35.04 -5.13 8.97
N GLN A 153 -34.69 -4.31 9.97
CA GLN A 153 -34.97 -4.55 11.38
C GLN A 153 -34.49 -5.95 11.83
N ARG A 154 -33.34 -6.38 11.28
CA ARG A 154 -32.66 -7.65 11.59
C ARG A 154 -31.17 -7.42 11.60
N SER A 155 -30.41 -8.23 12.34
CA SER A 155 -28.95 -8.20 12.26
C SER A 155 -28.50 -8.58 10.84
N VAL A 156 -27.59 -7.78 10.27
CA VAL A 156 -27.06 -7.98 8.92
C VAL A 156 -25.56 -8.15 8.99
N ARG A 157 -25.07 -9.21 8.34
CA ARG A 157 -23.67 -9.52 8.11
C ARG A 157 -23.33 -9.21 6.66
N VAL A 158 -22.39 -8.32 6.43
CA VAL A 158 -21.90 -7.93 5.10
C VAL A 158 -20.56 -8.62 4.82
N VAL A 159 -20.45 -9.27 3.66
CA VAL A 159 -19.23 -9.99 3.26
C VAL A 159 -18.88 -9.69 1.80
N MET A 160 -17.73 -9.05 1.58
CA MET A 160 -17.21 -8.81 0.23
C MET A 160 -16.32 -9.98 -0.23
N SER A 161 -16.39 -10.32 -1.52
CA SER A 161 -15.41 -11.22 -2.14
C SER A 161 -14.11 -10.47 -2.48
N ARG A 162 -13.04 -11.20 -2.85
CA ARG A 162 -11.82 -10.56 -3.36
C ARG A 162 -12.09 -9.72 -4.60
N GLU A 163 -12.95 -10.19 -5.50
CA GLU A 163 -13.33 -9.44 -6.69
C GLU A 163 -14.04 -8.13 -6.30
N ASP A 164 -14.94 -8.19 -5.32
CA ASP A 164 -15.60 -6.98 -4.80
C ASP A 164 -14.60 -6.00 -4.19
N VAL A 165 -13.61 -6.49 -3.46
CA VAL A 165 -12.52 -5.67 -2.92
C VAL A 165 -11.74 -4.99 -4.05
N VAL A 166 -11.36 -5.71 -5.10
CA VAL A 166 -10.65 -5.11 -6.24
C VAL A 166 -11.50 -4.00 -6.88
N ARG A 167 -12.80 -4.23 -7.06
CA ARG A 167 -13.70 -3.28 -7.72
C ARG A 167 -14.04 -2.05 -6.87
N PHE A 168 -14.27 -2.22 -5.57
CA PHE A 168 -14.91 -1.19 -4.74
C PHE A 168 -14.03 -0.61 -3.64
N SER A 169 -12.95 -1.29 -3.24
CA SER A 169 -12.01 -0.74 -2.25
C SER A 169 -11.03 0.24 -2.90
N ALA A 170 -10.51 1.15 -2.09
CA ALA A 170 -9.57 2.15 -2.56
C ALA A 170 -8.22 1.53 -3.00
N LYS A 171 -7.66 2.07 -4.07
CA LYS A 171 -6.33 1.76 -4.60
C LYS A 171 -5.34 2.87 -4.26
N ARG A 172 -4.05 2.54 -4.30
CA ARG A 172 -2.98 3.54 -4.29
C ARG A 172 -3.12 4.41 -5.55
N ALA A 173 -3.09 5.72 -5.39
CA ALA A 173 -3.27 6.65 -6.51
C ALA A 173 -2.05 6.60 -7.46
N PRO A 174 -2.26 6.41 -8.77
CA PRO A 174 -1.23 6.53 -9.79
C PRO A 174 -0.64 7.94 -9.84
N ILE A 175 0.66 8.02 -10.09
CA ILE A 175 1.36 9.26 -10.42
C ILE A 175 2.09 9.14 -11.76
N SER A 176 2.34 10.28 -12.41
CA SER A 176 3.35 10.42 -13.45
C SER A 176 4.11 11.72 -13.22
N ALA A 177 5.40 11.65 -12.93
CA ALA A 177 6.18 12.79 -12.47
C ALA A 177 7.63 12.75 -12.94
N THR A 178 8.24 13.92 -12.99
CA THR A 178 9.69 14.09 -13.14
C THR A 178 10.29 14.72 -11.89
N ALA A 179 11.57 14.46 -11.65
CA ALA A 179 12.33 15.13 -10.60
C ALA A 179 13.77 15.43 -11.03
N GLN A 180 14.29 16.57 -10.60
CA GLN A 180 15.65 17.02 -10.89
C GLN A 180 16.23 17.77 -9.69
N PHE A 181 17.50 17.52 -9.37
CA PHE A 181 18.23 18.24 -8.32
C PHE A 181 19.23 19.21 -8.94
N ASP A 182 19.18 20.48 -8.53
CA ASP A 182 20.06 21.55 -9.03
C ASP A 182 21.31 21.81 -8.15
N GLY A 183 21.48 21.02 -7.09
CA GLY A 183 22.51 21.22 -6.06
C GLY A 183 21.97 21.81 -4.75
N ARG A 184 20.74 22.34 -4.75
CA ARG A 184 20.09 22.90 -3.55
C ARG A 184 18.63 22.50 -3.41
N VAL A 185 17.90 22.40 -4.51
CA VAL A 185 16.47 22.11 -4.55
C VAL A 185 16.20 20.92 -5.46
N VAL A 186 15.36 19.99 -4.99
CA VAL A 186 14.74 18.97 -5.83
C VAL A 186 13.43 19.54 -6.37
N THR A 187 13.36 19.73 -7.68
CA THR A 187 12.14 20.17 -8.37
C THR A 187 11.36 18.95 -8.82
N ILE A 188 10.12 18.79 -8.36
CA ILE A 188 9.19 17.73 -8.76
C ILE A 188 8.03 18.34 -9.54
N ARG A 189 7.73 17.79 -10.72
CA ARG A 189 6.58 18.18 -11.55
C ARG A 189 5.85 16.94 -12.02
N GLY A 190 4.56 16.85 -11.76
CA GLY A 190 3.80 15.67 -12.16
C GLY A 190 2.31 15.82 -12.09
N THR A 191 1.63 14.75 -12.46
CA THR A 191 0.18 14.58 -12.34
C THR A 191 -0.08 13.39 -11.41
N CYS A 192 -1.05 13.51 -10.52
CA CYS A 192 -1.57 12.39 -9.73
C CYS A 192 -3.07 12.18 -9.99
N ALA A 193 -3.57 10.98 -9.70
CA ALA A 193 -5.01 10.80 -9.62
C ALA A 193 -5.61 11.71 -8.52
N SER A 194 -6.78 12.29 -8.80
CA SER A 194 -7.46 13.22 -7.90
C SER A 194 -7.73 12.61 -6.52
N GLY A 195 -7.44 13.35 -5.45
CA GLY A 195 -7.56 12.92 -4.05
C GLY A 195 -6.23 12.55 -3.39
N GLY A 196 -5.13 12.55 -4.15
CA GLY A 196 -3.77 12.25 -3.66
C GLY A 196 -2.89 13.48 -3.43
N GLU A 197 -3.17 14.60 -4.10
CA GLU A 197 -2.31 15.77 -4.22
C GLU A 197 -1.94 16.39 -2.87
N SER A 198 -2.89 16.51 -1.95
CA SER A 198 -2.63 17.09 -0.62
C SER A 198 -1.57 16.30 0.16
N ARG A 199 -1.58 14.96 0.07
CA ARG A 199 -0.62 14.10 0.76
C ARG A 199 0.77 14.16 0.12
N LEU A 200 0.83 14.31 -1.20
CA LEU A 200 2.08 14.50 -1.94
C LEU A 200 2.72 15.87 -1.61
N SER A 201 1.93 16.95 -1.58
CA SER A 201 2.41 18.28 -1.15
C SER A 201 2.90 18.26 0.29
N GLN A 202 2.18 17.60 1.20
CA GLN A 202 2.62 17.45 2.59
C GLN A 202 3.97 16.71 2.69
N ALA A 203 4.21 15.70 1.86
CA ALA A 203 5.48 14.97 1.83
C ALA A 203 6.64 15.87 1.40
N ALA A 204 6.46 16.66 0.34
CA ALA A 204 7.47 17.60 -0.12
C ALA A 204 7.88 18.62 0.97
N GLU A 205 6.92 19.08 1.78
CA GLU A 205 7.19 20.04 2.85
C GLU A 205 7.87 19.45 4.08
N LYS A 206 7.60 18.18 4.43
CA LYS A 206 7.85 17.67 5.79
C LYS A 206 8.66 16.39 5.88
N ALA A 207 8.94 15.72 4.77
CA ALA A 207 9.39 14.32 4.79
C ALA A 207 10.82 14.06 4.26
N SER A 208 11.63 15.11 4.16
CA SER A 208 13.04 14.98 3.74
C SER A 208 13.97 14.95 4.96
N PRO A 209 14.86 13.96 5.10
CA PRO A 209 15.96 13.98 6.07
C PRO A 209 17.15 14.83 5.59
N TYR A 210 17.10 15.32 4.35
CA TYR A 210 18.17 16.07 3.72
C TYR A 210 17.93 17.57 3.84
N GLY A 211 19.01 18.33 3.99
CA GLY A 211 19.06 19.79 3.99
C GLY A 211 18.87 20.43 2.61
N VAL A 212 17.99 19.85 1.79
CA VAL A 212 17.63 20.32 0.45
C VAL A 212 16.20 20.82 0.45
N GLY A 213 15.92 21.85 -0.34
CA GLY A 213 14.54 22.24 -0.61
C GLY A 213 13.86 21.21 -1.50
N ILE A 214 12.56 21.01 -1.33
CA ILE A 214 11.74 20.26 -2.29
C ILE A 214 10.64 21.20 -2.79
N ASP A 215 10.68 21.49 -4.08
CA ASP A 215 9.64 22.26 -4.78
C ASP A 215 8.81 21.29 -5.63
N ALA A 216 7.63 20.92 -5.14
CA ALA A 216 6.75 19.95 -5.78
C ALA A 216 5.44 20.59 -6.23
N VAL A 217 5.12 20.44 -7.53
CA VAL A 217 3.85 20.86 -8.12
C VAL A 217 3.17 19.65 -8.74
N TRP A 218 1.92 19.43 -8.35
CA TRP A 218 1.09 18.31 -8.77
C TRP A 218 -0.20 18.78 -9.42
N ASP A 219 -0.37 18.46 -10.70
CA ASP A 219 -1.65 18.51 -11.37
C ASP A 219 -2.51 17.29 -10.97
N THR A 220 -3.82 17.40 -11.10
CA THR A 220 -4.75 16.29 -10.80
C THR A 220 -5.46 15.81 -12.05
N ALA A 221 -5.57 14.49 -12.20
CA ALA A 221 -6.37 13.84 -13.24
C ALA A 221 -7.48 12.99 -12.61
N THR A 222 -8.69 13.07 -13.16
CA THR A 222 -9.79 12.19 -12.78
C THR A 222 -9.67 10.87 -13.53
N LEU A 223 -9.42 9.78 -12.79
CA LEU A 223 -9.34 8.43 -13.34
C LEU A 223 -10.51 7.59 -12.78
N PRO A 224 -11.59 7.36 -13.55
CA PRO A 224 -12.85 6.83 -13.00
C PRO A 224 -12.83 5.32 -12.70
N VAL A 225 -11.74 4.62 -13.01
CA VAL A 225 -11.66 3.15 -12.95
C VAL A 225 -11.75 2.65 -11.51
N PHE A 226 -11.01 3.27 -10.59
CA PHE A 226 -10.94 2.85 -9.20
C PHE A 226 -11.11 4.04 -8.27
N ARG A 227 -11.70 3.78 -7.10
CA ARG A 227 -11.55 4.68 -5.96
C ARG A 227 -10.08 4.72 -5.54
N VAL A 228 -9.59 5.89 -5.16
CA VAL A 228 -8.26 6.08 -4.57
C VAL A 228 -8.35 6.54 -3.13
N SER A 229 -7.30 6.28 -2.36
CA SER A 229 -7.19 6.83 -1.00
C SER A 229 -5.74 7.20 -0.70
N SER A 230 -5.56 8.33 0.00
CA SER A 230 -4.26 8.75 0.52
C SER A 230 -3.87 8.03 1.81
N ALA A 231 -4.77 7.20 2.36
CA ALA A 231 -4.51 6.42 3.56
C ALA A 231 -3.66 5.15 3.29
N LEU A 232 -3.49 4.75 2.03
CA LEU A 232 -2.65 3.62 1.66
C LEU A 232 -1.24 3.81 2.23
N ARG A 233 -0.65 2.71 2.72
CA ARG A 233 0.65 2.70 3.39
C ARG A 233 1.69 3.53 2.63
N ALA A 234 2.28 4.49 3.34
CA ALA A 234 3.29 5.41 2.81
C ALA A 234 2.90 6.18 1.53
N PHE A 235 1.61 6.32 1.19
CA PHE A 235 1.21 7.15 0.05
C PHE A 235 1.60 8.62 0.29
N GLY A 236 2.09 9.27 -0.76
CA GLY A 236 2.67 10.62 -0.74
C GLY A 236 4.12 10.62 -0.27
N LEU A 237 4.43 9.88 0.80
CA LEU A 237 5.78 9.74 1.33
C LEU A 237 6.69 8.97 0.37
N ALA A 238 6.25 7.79 -0.09
CA ALA A 238 7.08 6.91 -0.90
C ALA A 238 7.31 7.45 -2.31
N GLU A 239 6.29 8.05 -2.93
CA GLU A 239 6.40 8.72 -4.23
C GLU A 239 7.44 9.84 -4.17
N THR A 240 7.33 10.72 -3.18
CA THR A 240 8.27 11.83 -2.99
C THR A 240 9.68 11.31 -2.69
N ALA A 241 9.83 10.31 -1.81
CA ALA A 241 11.13 9.73 -1.47
C ALA A 241 11.83 9.10 -2.69
N VAL A 242 11.09 8.32 -3.49
CA VAL A 242 11.60 7.69 -4.72
C VAL A 242 12.07 8.75 -5.72
N LEU A 243 11.28 9.81 -5.93
CA LEU A 243 11.63 10.91 -6.84
C LEU A 243 12.83 11.73 -6.34
N VAL A 244 12.88 12.04 -5.04
CA VAL A 244 13.99 12.78 -4.40
C VAL A 244 15.29 11.98 -4.50
N GLU A 245 15.29 10.74 -4.03
CA GLU A 245 16.49 9.88 -4.10
C GLU A 245 16.92 9.63 -5.55
N GLY A 246 15.95 9.42 -6.44
CA GLY A 246 16.21 9.29 -7.88
C GLY A 246 16.95 10.50 -8.45
N ALA A 247 16.48 11.71 -8.14
CA ALA A 247 17.08 12.97 -8.57
C ALA A 247 18.47 13.20 -7.95
N LEU A 248 18.64 12.91 -6.66
CA LEU A 248 19.93 13.00 -5.98
C LEU A 248 20.97 12.03 -6.60
N THR A 249 20.56 10.80 -6.93
CA THR A 249 21.44 9.85 -7.65
C THR A 249 21.76 10.33 -9.05
N ALA A 250 20.78 10.85 -9.79
CA ALA A 250 20.99 11.34 -11.15
C ALA A 250 21.96 12.54 -11.20
N ALA A 251 21.97 13.37 -10.15
CA ALA A 251 22.91 14.47 -9.98
C ALA A 251 24.27 14.06 -9.37
N GLY A 252 24.44 12.79 -8.97
CA GLY A 252 25.65 12.31 -8.32
C GLY A 252 25.88 12.90 -6.91
N ALA A 253 24.80 13.29 -6.22
CA ALA A 253 24.88 13.91 -4.91
C ALA A 253 25.29 12.91 -3.82
N ASP A 254 26.21 13.33 -2.95
CA ASP A 254 26.58 12.59 -1.75
C ASP A 254 25.56 12.86 -0.63
N ARG A 255 24.77 11.83 -0.30
CA ARG A 255 23.70 11.90 0.72
C ARG A 255 24.25 12.28 2.08
N LEU A 256 25.42 11.78 2.43
CA LEU A 256 26.00 12.02 3.74
C LEU A 256 26.26 13.52 3.94
N SER A 257 26.75 14.21 2.90
CA SER A 257 26.94 15.66 2.91
C SER A 257 25.63 16.48 3.03
N LEU A 258 24.49 15.88 2.70
CA LEU A 258 23.19 16.54 2.70
C LEU A 258 22.40 16.30 4.01
N ILE A 259 22.79 15.32 4.82
CA ILE A 259 22.13 15.05 6.10
C ILE A 259 22.47 16.16 7.11
N GLN A 260 21.45 16.64 7.83
CA GLN A 260 21.58 17.76 8.76
C GLN A 260 21.70 17.35 10.24
N ASP A 261 21.42 16.10 10.56
CA ASP A 261 21.34 15.65 11.95
C ASP A 261 21.89 14.22 12.15
N ALA A 262 22.32 13.94 13.37
CA ALA A 262 22.95 12.67 13.72
C ALA A 262 21.98 11.48 13.66
N ARG A 263 20.68 11.71 13.86
CA ARG A 263 19.67 10.66 13.87
C ARG A 263 19.43 10.14 12.45
N SER A 264 19.26 11.03 11.49
CA SER A 264 19.22 10.71 10.06
C SER A 264 20.53 10.02 9.61
N ALA A 265 21.69 10.50 10.07
CA ALA A 265 22.97 9.88 9.75
C ALA A 265 23.10 8.44 10.28
N SER A 266 22.51 8.14 11.44
CA SER A 266 22.58 6.81 12.06
C SER A 266 21.87 5.71 11.26
N VAL A 267 20.81 6.09 10.53
CA VAL A 267 20.00 5.17 9.72
C VAL A 267 20.39 5.16 8.24
N LEU A 268 21.11 6.18 7.75
CA LEU A 268 21.49 6.30 6.34
C LEU A 268 22.15 5.01 5.83
N LEU A 269 21.59 4.49 4.73
CA LEU A 269 22.15 3.41 3.92
C LEU A 269 22.26 3.91 2.46
N ASP A 270 21.67 3.22 1.49
CA ASP A 270 21.59 3.72 0.10
C ASP A 270 20.49 4.77 -0.06
N SER A 271 19.50 4.76 0.83
CA SER A 271 18.44 5.76 0.96
C SER A 271 18.25 6.17 2.42
N CYS A 272 17.58 7.30 2.64
CA CYS A 272 17.11 7.75 3.95
C CYS A 272 15.79 8.51 3.79
N VAL A 273 14.80 8.23 4.65
CA VAL A 273 13.48 8.84 4.60
C VAL A 273 13.00 9.21 6.01
N LEU A 274 12.49 10.44 6.15
CA LEU A 274 11.80 10.92 7.35
C LEU A 274 10.29 10.75 7.16
N GLY A 275 9.65 9.95 8.01
CA GLY A 275 8.21 9.74 8.01
C GLY A 275 7.43 10.90 8.63
N PHE A 276 6.14 10.99 8.31
CA PHE A 276 5.26 12.06 8.79
C PHE A 276 5.12 12.16 10.31
N GLU A 277 5.26 11.04 11.03
CA GLU A 277 5.18 10.97 12.48
C GLU A 277 6.58 10.99 13.14
N GLY A 278 7.61 11.33 12.36
CA GLY A 278 8.97 11.54 12.86
C GLY A 278 9.85 10.29 12.90
N ALA A 279 9.35 9.09 12.61
CA ALA A 279 10.21 7.91 12.43
C ALA A 279 11.13 8.09 11.21
N ILE A 280 12.39 7.65 11.29
CA ILE A 280 13.35 7.72 10.17
C ILE A 280 13.80 6.32 9.82
N ALA A 281 13.90 6.03 8.53
CA ALA A 281 14.44 4.76 8.06
C ALA A 281 15.42 4.97 6.90
N GLY A 282 16.46 4.15 6.87
CA GLY A 282 17.32 3.98 5.71
C GLY A 282 17.31 2.54 5.24
N ALA A 283 17.52 2.36 3.94
CA ALA A 283 17.49 1.04 3.33
C ALA A 283 18.60 0.83 2.31
N ARG A 284 18.96 -0.44 2.11
CA ARG A 284 19.81 -0.91 1.01
C ARG A 284 19.21 -2.18 0.44
N VAL A 285 19.10 -2.22 -0.89
CA VAL A 285 18.63 -3.41 -1.61
C VAL A 285 19.78 -3.96 -2.46
N LYS A 286 20.11 -5.23 -2.23
CA LYS A 286 21.14 -5.96 -2.98
C LYS A 286 20.50 -6.84 -4.03
N ILE A 287 20.86 -6.58 -5.28
CA ILE A 287 20.48 -7.38 -6.45
C ILE A 287 21.77 -7.93 -7.05
N ASN A 288 21.77 -9.23 -7.33
CA ASN A 288 22.89 -9.87 -8.00
C ASN A 288 22.99 -9.36 -9.45
N ALA A 289 24.08 -8.68 -9.80
CA ALA A 289 24.23 -8.07 -11.12
C ALA A 289 24.24 -9.09 -12.27
N GLN A 290 24.75 -10.31 -12.05
CA GLN A 290 24.85 -11.34 -13.09
C GLN A 290 23.56 -12.12 -13.27
N THR A 291 22.74 -12.28 -12.23
CA THR A 291 21.53 -13.11 -12.27
C THR A 291 20.23 -12.30 -12.25
N GLY A 292 20.25 -11.06 -11.74
CA GLY A 292 19.06 -10.25 -11.46
C GLY A 292 18.26 -10.69 -10.23
N LYS A 293 18.80 -11.62 -9.41
CA LYS A 293 18.09 -12.11 -8.22
C LYS A 293 18.20 -11.09 -7.07
N LEU A 294 17.09 -10.86 -6.36
CA LEU A 294 17.12 -10.18 -5.05
C LEU A 294 17.87 -11.04 -4.03
N GLU A 295 18.92 -10.50 -3.43
CA GLU A 295 19.76 -11.23 -2.47
C GLU A 295 19.46 -10.85 -1.03
N LYS A 296 19.34 -9.55 -0.76
CA LYS A 296 19.16 -9.04 0.61
C LYS A 296 18.54 -7.65 0.62
N VAL A 297 17.74 -7.37 1.66
CA VAL A 297 17.33 -6.03 2.06
C VAL A 297 17.89 -5.75 3.45
N GLU A 298 18.59 -4.63 3.60
CA GLU A 298 19.04 -4.11 4.88
C GLU A 298 18.21 -2.87 5.22
N VAL A 299 17.67 -2.83 6.43
CA VAL A 299 16.88 -1.70 6.95
C VAL A 299 17.46 -1.26 8.29
N LYS A 300 17.65 0.05 8.44
CA LYS A 300 17.85 0.69 9.75
C LYS A 300 16.65 1.58 10.03
N VAL A 301 16.11 1.51 11.24
CA VAL A 301 14.94 2.30 11.65
C VAL A 301 15.16 2.93 13.01
N ALA A 302 14.84 4.22 13.13
CA ALA A 302 14.86 5.01 14.35
C ALA A 302 13.44 5.54 14.60
N ALA A 303 12.77 5.06 15.65
CA ALA A 303 11.39 5.46 15.97
C ALA A 303 11.07 5.50 17.48
N GLY A 304 11.98 6.06 18.27
CA GLY A 304 11.88 6.16 19.72
C GLY A 304 12.02 4.82 20.42
N ASP A 305 11.47 4.75 21.63
CA ASP A 305 11.26 3.48 22.33
C ASP A 305 10.48 2.50 21.42
N PRO A 306 11.01 1.31 21.10
CA PRO A 306 10.31 0.35 20.27
C PRO A 306 9.05 -0.21 20.94
N LEU A 307 8.90 -0.16 22.28
CA LEU A 307 7.92 -0.88 23.10
C LEU A 307 8.04 -2.41 23.00
N ASP A 308 8.07 -2.93 21.78
CA ASP A 308 8.30 -4.34 21.44
C ASP A 308 9.08 -4.44 20.13
N ASP A 309 10.35 -4.82 20.25
CA ASP A 309 11.27 -5.00 19.13
C ASP A 309 10.77 -6.02 18.09
N VAL A 310 10.12 -7.08 18.53
CA VAL A 310 9.69 -8.17 17.63
C VAL A 310 8.57 -7.66 16.73
N VAL A 311 7.60 -6.95 17.30
CA VAL A 311 6.52 -6.33 16.53
C VAL A 311 7.07 -5.25 15.61
N MET A 312 7.99 -4.40 16.09
CA MET A 312 8.59 -3.36 15.25
C MET A 312 9.33 -3.95 14.04
N ARG A 313 10.18 -4.97 14.26
CA ARG A 313 10.86 -5.70 13.16
C ARG A 313 9.87 -6.35 12.21
N SER A 314 8.77 -6.92 12.71
CA SER A 314 7.73 -7.54 11.89
C SER A 314 7.04 -6.53 10.97
N TYR A 315 6.71 -5.34 11.48
CA TYR A 315 6.13 -4.26 10.69
C TYR A 315 7.10 -3.71 9.63
N ALA A 316 8.38 -3.54 9.98
CA ALA A 316 9.42 -3.12 9.05
C ALA A 316 9.66 -4.17 7.94
N ALA A 317 9.70 -5.46 8.28
CA ALA A 317 9.86 -6.53 7.29
C ALA A 317 8.66 -6.61 6.33
N GLY A 318 7.43 -6.46 6.87
CA GLY A 318 6.23 -6.35 6.05
C GLY A 318 6.28 -5.15 5.11
N ALA A 319 6.68 -3.98 5.61
CA ALA A 319 6.87 -2.75 4.84
C ALA A 319 7.85 -2.92 3.67
N ALA A 320 9.00 -3.54 3.94
CA ALA A 320 10.00 -3.84 2.93
C ALA A 320 9.46 -4.79 1.84
N HIS A 321 8.67 -5.80 2.23
CA HIS A 321 8.02 -6.71 1.29
C HIS A 321 7.05 -5.98 0.34
N MET A 322 6.12 -5.16 0.87
CA MET A 322 5.20 -4.41 0.02
C MET A 322 5.93 -3.36 -0.85
N ALA A 323 7.00 -2.75 -0.36
CA ALA A 323 7.78 -1.79 -1.14
C ALA A 323 8.44 -2.45 -2.35
N LEU A 324 9.04 -3.63 -2.17
CA LEU A 324 9.57 -4.43 -3.27
C LEU A 324 8.46 -4.83 -4.26
N GLY A 325 7.29 -5.24 -3.74
CA GLY A 325 6.12 -5.54 -4.55
C GLY A 325 5.71 -4.37 -5.43
N TRP A 326 5.53 -3.18 -4.84
CA TRP A 326 5.17 -1.96 -5.55
C TRP A 326 6.16 -1.60 -6.66
N VAL A 327 7.47 -1.66 -6.37
CA VAL A 327 8.51 -1.33 -7.35
C VAL A 327 8.60 -2.36 -8.48
N LEU A 328 8.47 -3.66 -8.19
CA LEU A 328 8.88 -4.72 -9.11
C LEU A 328 7.72 -5.46 -9.78
N THR A 329 6.60 -5.70 -9.09
CA THR A 329 5.65 -6.74 -9.54
C THR A 329 4.18 -6.38 -9.43
N GLU A 330 3.79 -5.57 -8.46
CA GLU A 330 2.39 -5.24 -8.14
C GLU A 330 1.83 -4.15 -9.06
N GLY A 331 0.69 -4.44 -9.65
CA GLY A 331 0.00 -3.61 -10.62
C GLY A 331 -1.35 -4.23 -10.98
N LEU A 332 -2.33 -3.44 -11.41
CA LEU A 332 -3.64 -3.94 -11.87
C LEU A 332 -3.87 -3.62 -13.34
N ALA A 333 -4.12 -4.66 -14.13
CA ALA A 333 -4.53 -4.50 -15.51
C ALA A 333 -6.00 -4.00 -15.57
N VAL A 334 -6.20 -3.03 -16.44
CA VAL A 334 -7.49 -2.43 -16.75
C VAL A 334 -7.68 -2.51 -18.25
N ASP A 335 -8.87 -2.92 -18.68
CA ASP A 335 -9.23 -2.91 -20.08
C ASP A 335 -9.28 -1.45 -20.60
N PRO A 336 -8.49 -1.09 -21.62
CA PRO A 336 -8.39 0.30 -22.07
C PRO A 336 -9.64 0.79 -22.82
N GLU A 337 -10.49 -0.11 -23.31
CA GLU A 337 -11.70 0.25 -24.06
C GLU A 337 -12.90 0.42 -23.11
N THR A 338 -13.00 -0.45 -22.11
CA THR A 338 -14.16 -0.51 -21.21
C THR A 338 -13.91 0.09 -19.83
N GLY A 339 -12.63 0.21 -19.42
CA GLY A 339 -12.27 0.61 -18.06
C GLY A 339 -12.49 -0.49 -17.02
N GLU A 340 -12.76 -1.74 -17.43
CA GLU A 340 -13.01 -2.84 -16.51
C GLU A 340 -11.71 -3.36 -15.86
N PRO A 341 -11.69 -3.57 -14.53
CA PRO A 341 -10.59 -4.27 -13.86
C PRO A 341 -10.47 -5.73 -14.33
N LEU A 342 -9.26 -6.15 -14.70
CA LEU A 342 -9.00 -7.49 -15.23
C LEU A 342 -8.34 -8.44 -14.20
N ASP A 343 -7.64 -7.89 -13.21
CA ASP A 343 -6.94 -8.65 -12.18
C ASP A 343 -7.78 -8.80 -10.90
N LEU A 344 -8.62 -9.83 -10.87
CA LEU A 344 -9.67 -9.98 -9.85
C LEU A 344 -9.33 -10.98 -8.72
N THR A 345 -8.09 -11.45 -8.65
CA THR A 345 -7.65 -12.47 -7.68
C THR A 345 -6.40 -12.05 -6.92
N ILE A 346 -6.19 -12.59 -5.72
CA ILE A 346 -4.95 -12.31 -4.95
C ILE A 346 -3.68 -12.67 -5.74
N ARG A 347 -3.75 -13.72 -6.58
CA ARG A 347 -2.62 -14.18 -7.39
C ARG A 347 -2.31 -13.23 -8.55
N SER A 348 -3.32 -12.51 -9.04
CA SER A 348 -3.13 -11.59 -10.16
C SER A 348 -2.58 -10.23 -9.73
N LEU A 349 -2.66 -9.86 -8.44
CA LEU A 349 -2.15 -8.59 -7.93
C LEU A 349 -0.61 -8.43 -8.01
N GLY A 350 0.13 -9.51 -8.26
CA GLY A 350 1.60 -9.46 -8.38
C GLY A 350 2.35 -9.45 -7.05
N VAL A 351 1.71 -9.80 -5.93
CA VAL A 351 2.37 -9.91 -4.61
C VAL A 351 3.52 -10.91 -4.66
N ILE A 352 4.70 -10.51 -4.18
CA ILE A 352 5.90 -11.37 -4.17
C ILE A 352 5.66 -12.59 -3.28
N ARG A 353 5.88 -13.79 -3.85
CA ARG A 353 5.68 -15.05 -3.13
C ARG A 353 6.71 -15.20 -2.02
N ALA A 354 6.32 -15.83 -0.91
CA ALA A 354 7.20 -16.02 0.25
C ALA A 354 8.53 -16.71 -0.06
N LYS A 355 8.59 -17.60 -1.06
CA LYS A 355 9.84 -18.27 -1.48
C LYS A 355 10.82 -17.36 -2.25
N ASP A 356 10.32 -16.23 -2.77
CA ASP A 356 11.07 -15.34 -3.65
C ASP A 356 11.47 -14.03 -2.95
N ILE A 357 10.99 -13.80 -1.72
CA ILE A 357 11.44 -12.68 -0.91
C ILE A 357 12.88 -12.95 -0.42
N PRO A 358 13.81 -11.98 -0.53
CA PRO A 358 15.15 -12.14 0.02
C PRO A 358 15.14 -12.09 1.55
N GLU A 359 16.30 -12.35 2.16
CA GLU A 359 16.51 -12.02 3.57
C GLU A 359 16.29 -10.53 3.80
N ILE A 360 15.52 -10.17 4.82
CA ILE A 360 15.27 -8.79 5.24
C ILE A 360 15.85 -8.63 6.65
N GLU A 361 16.97 -7.92 6.76
CA GLU A 361 17.63 -7.63 8.02
C GLU A 361 17.19 -6.26 8.54
N VAL A 362 16.57 -6.23 9.73
CA VAL A 362 16.07 -5.00 10.36
C VAL A 362 16.85 -4.69 11.62
N SER A 363 17.58 -3.58 11.59
CA SER A 363 18.26 -2.99 12.75
C SER A 363 17.44 -1.84 13.32
N ILE A 364 17.06 -1.94 14.60
CA ILE A 364 16.45 -0.83 15.35
C ILE A 364 17.59 -0.01 15.94
N VAL A 365 17.65 1.27 15.62
CA VAL A 365 18.61 2.20 16.21
C VAL A 365 18.15 2.54 17.61
N ASP A 366 19.05 2.35 18.58
CA ASP A 366 18.81 2.75 19.95
C ASP A 366 18.73 4.28 20.05
N GLU A 367 17.56 4.79 20.40
CA GLU A 367 17.34 6.21 20.61
C GLU A 367 16.41 6.44 21.81
N ALA A 368 16.80 7.36 22.69
CA ALA A 368 15.97 7.78 23.80
C ALA A 368 14.82 8.66 23.30
N GLY A 369 13.60 8.37 23.73
CA GLY A 369 12.43 9.19 23.39
C GLY A 369 11.12 8.42 23.42
N PRO A 370 9.98 9.11 23.31
CA PRO A 370 8.69 8.45 23.23
C PRO A 370 8.61 7.57 21.96
N PRO A 371 7.83 6.49 21.99
CA PRO A 371 7.62 5.66 20.82
C PRO A 371 6.98 6.47 19.68
N LEU A 372 7.50 6.32 18.46
CA LEU A 372 6.98 6.98 17.26
C LEU A 372 6.23 5.98 16.39
N GLY A 373 5.07 6.40 15.92
CA GLY A 373 4.19 5.62 15.05
C GLY A 373 4.64 5.60 13.59
N ARG A 374 3.98 4.74 12.81
CA ARG A 374 4.17 4.60 11.35
C ARG A 374 5.63 4.47 10.90
N SER A 375 6.47 3.81 11.68
CA SER A 375 7.86 3.53 11.24
C SER A 375 7.87 2.65 9.99
N SER A 376 6.85 1.79 9.81
CA SER A 376 6.63 1.02 8.59
C SER A 376 6.41 1.88 7.34
N ASP A 377 5.86 3.10 7.46
CA ASP A 377 5.71 3.99 6.30
C ASP A 377 7.08 4.54 5.84
N ALA A 378 7.94 4.92 6.79
CA ALA A 378 9.31 5.34 6.49
C ALA A 378 10.14 4.20 5.88
N VAL A 379 10.01 2.97 6.43
CA VAL A 379 10.68 1.78 5.89
C VAL A 379 10.20 1.48 4.48
N PHE A 380 8.89 1.52 4.21
CA PHE A 380 8.35 1.29 2.88
C PHE A 380 8.97 2.27 1.87
N ALA A 381 8.97 3.56 2.20
CA ALA A 381 9.49 4.60 1.32
C ALA A 381 11.01 4.46 1.09
N ALA A 382 11.78 4.19 2.14
CA ALA A 382 13.23 4.00 2.04
C ALA A 382 13.57 2.77 1.18
N VAL A 383 12.89 1.64 1.39
CA VAL A 383 13.11 0.41 0.61
C VAL A 383 12.71 0.61 -0.85
N ALA A 384 11.60 1.30 -1.13
CA ALA A 384 11.18 1.57 -2.50
C ALA A 384 12.23 2.41 -3.25
N ALA A 385 12.74 3.47 -2.63
CA ALA A 385 13.80 4.30 -3.21
C ALA A 385 15.10 3.50 -3.44
N ALA A 386 15.55 2.74 -2.43
CA ALA A 386 16.75 1.91 -2.53
C ALA A 386 16.61 0.80 -3.59
N ALA A 387 15.42 0.21 -3.74
CA ALA A 387 15.15 -0.80 -4.77
C ALA A 387 15.25 -0.19 -6.18
N TRP A 388 14.70 1.01 -6.39
CA TRP A 388 14.77 1.69 -7.68
C TRP A 388 16.21 2.03 -8.08
N ASP A 389 17.02 2.48 -7.12
CA ASP A 389 18.43 2.76 -7.33
C ASP A 389 19.27 1.49 -7.54
N ALA A 390 18.93 0.40 -6.86
CA ALA A 390 19.56 -0.90 -7.10
C ALA A 390 19.34 -1.40 -8.53
N LEU A 391 18.15 -1.16 -9.11
CA LEU A 391 17.86 -1.51 -10.51
C LEU A 391 18.73 -0.71 -11.49
N LEU A 392 18.92 0.59 -11.27
CA LEU A 392 19.84 1.40 -12.09
C LEU A 392 21.25 0.80 -12.12
N ARG A 393 21.77 0.35 -10.97
CA ARG A 393 23.11 -0.25 -10.87
C ARG A 393 23.24 -1.56 -11.61
N VAL A 394 22.17 -2.35 -11.67
CA VAL A 394 22.18 -3.69 -12.29
C VAL A 394 21.85 -3.66 -13.77
N ASP A 395 20.83 -2.89 -14.16
CA ASP A 395 20.33 -2.85 -15.53
C ASP A 395 20.98 -1.72 -16.37
N GLY A 396 21.74 -0.81 -15.73
CA GLY A 396 22.43 0.30 -16.38
C GLY A 396 21.53 1.47 -16.77
N SER A 397 20.22 1.30 -16.64
CA SER A 397 19.21 2.34 -16.78
C SER A 397 18.16 2.20 -15.68
N ARG A 398 17.54 3.33 -15.33
CA ARG A 398 16.46 3.37 -14.34
C ARG A 398 15.13 3.06 -15.03
N PRO A 399 14.31 2.15 -14.51
CA PRO A 399 12.98 1.91 -15.06
C PRO A 399 12.12 3.16 -14.87
N SER A 400 11.39 3.57 -15.91
CA SER A 400 10.52 4.75 -15.86
C SER A 400 9.10 4.45 -15.42
N THR A 401 8.79 3.18 -15.14
CA THR A 401 7.46 2.74 -14.73
C THR A 401 7.51 1.78 -13.55
N PHE A 402 6.53 1.89 -12.64
CA PHE A 402 6.23 0.85 -11.66
C PHE A 402 4.89 0.18 -11.97
N PRO A 403 4.79 -1.16 -11.87
CA PRO A 403 5.89 -2.08 -11.57
C PRO A 403 6.93 -2.12 -12.71
N ALA A 404 8.21 -2.28 -12.36
CA ALA A 404 9.34 -2.26 -13.29
C ALA A 404 9.48 -3.57 -14.09
N ARG A 405 8.42 -3.94 -14.83
CA ARG A 405 8.23 -5.24 -15.49
C ARG A 405 9.32 -5.59 -16.50
N GLU A 406 9.94 -4.58 -17.09
CA GLU A 406 11.01 -4.67 -18.07
C GLU A 406 12.35 -5.09 -17.46
N THR A 407 12.51 -4.92 -16.15
CA THR A 407 13.75 -5.26 -15.46
C THR A 407 13.94 -6.77 -15.37
N ARG A 408 15.19 -7.21 -15.33
CA ARG A 408 15.51 -8.64 -15.18
C ARG A 408 14.96 -9.18 -13.86
N THR A 409 15.08 -8.39 -12.80
CA THR A 409 14.62 -8.72 -11.46
C THR A 409 13.11 -8.99 -11.42
N ALA A 410 12.30 -8.08 -11.97
CA ALA A 410 10.85 -8.27 -12.01
C ALA A 410 10.44 -9.52 -12.81
N ARG A 411 11.09 -9.76 -13.96
CA ARG A 411 10.82 -10.96 -14.79
C ARG A 411 11.10 -12.27 -14.05
N ILE A 412 12.08 -12.30 -13.16
CA ILE A 412 12.39 -13.49 -12.34
C ILE A 412 11.29 -13.73 -11.32
N LEU A 413 10.83 -12.68 -10.63
CA LEU A 413 9.80 -12.78 -9.60
C LEU A 413 8.42 -13.19 -10.15
N ARG A 414 8.14 -12.86 -11.42
CA ARG A 414 6.86 -13.18 -12.09
C ARG A 414 6.78 -14.61 -12.65
N ARG A 415 7.91 -15.32 -12.78
CA ARG A 415 7.96 -16.74 -13.19
C ARG A 415 7.63 -17.61 -11.98
#